data_AF-A0A7V3YE70-F1
#
_entry.id   AF-A0A7V3YE70-F1
#
_cell.length_a   1.000
_cell.length_b   1.000
_cell.length_c   1.000
_cell.angle_alpha   90.00
_cell.angle_beta   90.00
_cell.angle_gamma   90.00
#
_symmetry.space_group_name_H-M   'P 1'
#
loop_
_entity.id
_entity.type
_entity.pdbx_description
1 polymer ?
#
loop_
_entity_poly.entity_id
_entity_poly.type
_entity_poly.pdbx_seq_one_letter_code
_entity_poly.pdbx_strand_id
1 'polypeptide(L)' 'MTFRIKVFLVFLLVVIGLIWLLQNVAPVSITFLFWHLTLPLMGVVGFSLLLGFLIGFIVGSPWKMKKK' A
#
# COMPACT_ATOMS: atom_id res chain seq x y z
N MET A 1 -31.81 -15.43 -4.50
CA MET A 1 -31.21 -14.82 -5.71
C MET A 1 -30.09 -13.82 -5.39
N THR A 2 -30.19 -13.02 -4.32
CA THR A 2 -29.27 -11.92 -3.98
C THR A 2 -27.86 -12.34 -3.53
N PHE A 3 -27.69 -13.49 -2.86
CA PHE A 3 -26.38 -13.91 -2.34
C PHE A 3 -25.38 -14.28 -3.44
N ARG A 4 -25.83 -14.99 -4.49
CA ARG A 4 -24.98 -15.36 -5.63
C ARG A 4 -24.47 -14.14 -6.40
N ILE A 5 -25.31 -13.10 -6.51
CA ILE A 5 -24.94 -11.83 -7.16
C ILE A 5 -23.91 -11.08 -6.32
N LYS A 6 -24.08 -11.04 -4.99
CA LYS A 6 -23.09 -10.43 -4.08
C LYS A 6 -21.73 -11.12 -4.16
N VAL A 7 -21.69 -12.45 -4.14
CA VAL A 7 -20.44 -13.21 -4.25
C VAL A 7 -19.77 -12.99 -5.60
N PHE A 8 -20.55 -12.98 -6.69
CA PHE A 8 -20.03 -12.67 -8.02
C PHE A 8 -19.47 -11.25 -8.11
N LEU A 9 -20.16 -10.25 -7.55
CA LEU A 9 -19.69 -8.86 -7.49
C LEU A 9 -18.40 -8.70 -6.68
N VAL A 10 -18.29 -9.39 -5.54
CA VAL A 10 -17.06 -9.39 -4.73
C VAL A 10 -15.91 -10.01 -5.50
N PHE A 11 -16.13 -11.17 -6.15
CA PHE A 11 -15.13 -11.81 -6.98
C PHE A 11 -14.69 -10.91 -8.14
N LEU A 12 -15.65 -10.27 -8.82
CA LEU A 12 -15.38 -9.31 -9.90
C LEU A 12 -14.55 -8.12 -9.40
N LEU A 13 -14.87 -7.57 -8.23
CA LEU A 13 -14.11 -6.49 -7.62
C LEU A 13 -12.67 -6.91 -7.32
N VAL A 14 -12.47 -8.10 -6.76
CA VAL A 14 -11.13 -8.62 -6.45
C VAL A 14 -10.30 -8.78 -7.73
N VAL A 15 -10.90 -9.34 -8.80
CA VAL A 15 -10.21 -9.50 -10.09
C VAL A 15 -9.85 -8.15 -10.72
N ILE A 16 -10.78 -7.18 -10.73
CA ILE A 16 -10.53 -5.84 -11.26
C ILE A 16 -9.45 -5.12 -10.43
N GLY A 17 -9.50 -5.24 -9.10
CA GLY A 17 -8.47 -4.70 -8.21
C GLY A 17 -7.10 -5.30 -8.47
N LEU A 18 -7.02 -6.61 -8.71
CA LEU A 18 -5.77 -7.29 -9.03
C LEU A 18 -5.21 -6.85 -10.39
N ILE A 19 -6.06 -6.72 -11.40
CA ILE A 19 -5.67 -6.21 -12.73
C ILE A 19 -5.19 -4.76 -12.62
N TRP A 20 -5.89 -3.91 -11.86
CA TRP A 20 -5.49 -2.53 -11.64
C TRP A 20 -4.13 -2.45 -10.96
N LEU A 21 -3.86 -3.29 -9.95
CA LEU A 21 -2.54 -3.38 -9.31
C LEU A 21 -1.46 -3.81 -10.29
N LEU A 22 -1.70 -4.84 -11.11
CA LEU A 22 -0.77 -5.34 -12.13
C LEU A 22 -0.49 -4.31 -13.24
N GLN A 23 -1.49 -3.50 -13.61
CA GLN A 23 -1.32 -2.42 -14.59
C GLN A 23 -0.59 -1.21 -13.99
N ASN A 24 -0.73 -0.98 -12.69
CA ASN A 24 0.01 0.05 -11.96
C ASN A 24 1.41 -0.44 -11.51
N VAL A 25 1.92 -1.53 -12.09
CA VAL A 25 3.35 -1.92 -12.05
C VAL A 25 4.13 -1.08 -13.08
N ALA A 26 3.74 0.17 -13.30
CA ALA A 26 4.55 1.09 -14.09
C ALA A 26 5.90 1.25 -13.38
N PRO A 27 7.04 1.02 -14.07
CA PRO A 27 8.35 1.19 -13.47
C PRO A 27 8.57 2.68 -13.18
N VAL A 28 8.81 3.01 -11.92
CA VAL A 28 9.16 4.35 -11.47
C VAL A 28 10.64 4.37 -11.17
N SER A 29 11.33 5.35 -11.76
CA SER A 29 12.76 5.58 -11.52
C SER A 29 12.90 6.56 -10.36
N ILE A 30 13.43 6.09 -9.24
CA ILE A 30 13.79 6.92 -8.10
C ILE A 30 15.28 7.24 -8.21
N THR A 31 15.61 8.52 -8.26
CA THR A 31 17.00 8.98 -8.20
C THR A 31 17.28 9.48 -6.79
N PHE A 32 18.24 8.86 -6.09
CA PHE A 32 18.67 9.27 -4.77
C PHE A 32 20.17 9.53 -4.76
N LEU A 33 20.56 10.80 -4.64
CA LEU A 33 21.94 11.30 -4.73
C LEU A 33 22.62 10.94 -6.07
N PHE A 34 23.18 9.72 -6.16
CA PHE A 34 23.83 9.17 -7.36
C PHE A 34 23.28 7.80 -7.78
N TRP A 35 22.29 7.30 -7.04
CA TRP A 35 21.70 5.98 -7.23
C TRP A 35 20.42 6.11 -8.06
N HIS A 36 20.34 5.34 -9.14
CA HIS A 36 19.14 5.21 -9.94
C HIS A 36 18.53 3.84 -9.67
N LEU A 37 17.35 3.82 -9.05
CA LEU A 37 16.65 2.60 -8.69
C LEU A 37 15.30 2.58 -9.40
N THR A 38 15.09 1.58 -10.26
CA THR A 38 13.83 1.38 -10.97
C THR A 38 13.02 0.33 -10.24
N LEU A 39 11.88 0.72 -9.69
CA LEU A 39 10.99 -0.16 -8.92
C LEU A 39 9.57 -0.07 -9.47
N PRO A 40 8.74 -1.12 -9.30
CA PRO A 40 7.32 -1.00 -9.53
C PRO A 40 6.71 0.09 -8.64
N LEU A 41 5.88 0.98 -9.20
CA LEU A 41 5.15 2.01 -8.44
C LEU A 41 4.43 1.41 -7.22
N MET A 42 3.81 0.24 -7.38
CA MET A 42 3.13 -0.47 -6.29
C MET A 42 4.08 -0.79 -5.11
N GLY A 43 5.32 -1.20 -5.40
CA GLY A 43 6.32 -1.47 -4.38
C GLY A 43 6.69 -0.18 -3.63
N VAL A 44 6.93 0.90 -4.36
CA VAL A 44 7.27 2.22 -3.79
C VAL A 44 6.15 2.73 -2.86
N VAL A 45 4.90 2.64 -3.32
CA VAL A 45 3.72 3.06 -2.53
C VAL A 45 3.54 2.17 -1.29
N GLY A 46 3.68 0.85 -1.43
CA GLY A 46 3.59 -0.09 -0.32
C GLY A 46 4.65 0.17 0.76
N PHE A 47 5.92 0.36 0.35
CA PHE A 47 7.00 0.70 1.27
C PHE A 47 6.78 2.06 1.95
N SER A 48 6.32 3.07 1.21
CA SER A 48 6.01 4.40 1.76
C SER A 48 4.93 4.33 2.84
N LEU A 49 3.85 3.58 2.62
CA LEU A 49 2.80 3.38 3.61
C LEU A 49 3.30 2.65 4.85
N LEU A 50 4.08 1.58 4.68
CA LEU A 50 4.67 0.85 5.81
C LEU A 50 5.60 1.75 6.64
N LEU A 51 6.46 2.54 5.99
CA LEU A 51 7.34 3.48 6.67
C LEU A 51 6.56 4.57 7.39
N GLY A 52 5.57 5.17 6.74
CA GLY A 52 4.69 6.17 7.35
C GLY A 52 3.94 5.61 8.56
N PHE A 53 3.44 4.38 8.47
CA PHE A 53 2.79 3.68 9.59
C PHE A 53 3.76 3.40 10.73
N LEU A 54 4.97 2.89 10.46
CA LEU A 54 6.01 2.65 11.46
C LEU A 54 6.41 3.94 12.18
N ILE A 55 6.65 5.01 11.42
CA ILE A 55 6.99 6.33 11.98
C ILE A 55 5.83 6.84 12.83
N GLY A 56 4.60 6.81 12.31
CA GLY A 56 3.40 7.21 13.05
C GLY A 56 3.16 6.36 14.29
N PHE A 57 3.45 5.07 14.24
CA PHE A 57 3.37 4.17 15.38
C PHE A 57 4.43 4.45 16.42
N ILE A 58 5.67 4.78 16.03
CA ILE A 58 6.75 5.14 16.96
C ILE A 58 6.49 6.52 17.60
N VAL A 59 6.15 7.52 16.79
CA VAL A 59 5.87 8.90 17.23
C VAL A 59 4.58 8.97 18.04
N GLY A 60 3.54 8.29 17.58
CA GLY A 60 2.24 8.19 18.24
C GLY A 60 2.20 7.11 19.31
N SER A 61 3.26 6.30 19.46
CA SER A 61 3.37 5.37 20.58
C SER A 61 3.26 6.20 21.85
N PRO A 62 2.29 5.93 22.73
CA PRO A 62 2.15 6.62 24.01
C PRO A 62 3.26 6.13 24.96
N TRP A 63 4.51 6.30 24.58
CA TRP A 63 5.64 5.77 25.33
C TRP A 63 5.84 6.53 26.65
N LYS A 64 5.25 7.73 26.79
CA LYS A 64 5.19 8.49 28.04
C LYS A 64 3.97 9.40 28.14
N MET A 65 2.81 8.84 28.40
CA MET A 65 1.87 9.51 29.32
C MET A 65 1.59 8.55 30.48
N LYS A 66 2.64 8.32 31.29
CA LYS A 66 2.41 8.03 32.71
C LYS A 66 1.64 9.24 33.24
N LYS A 67 0.34 9.06 33.49
CA LYS A 67 -0.42 9.95 34.37
C LYS A 67 0.36 10.03 35.69
N LYS A 68 0.85 11.22 36.01
CA LYS A 68 1.25 11.59 37.35
C LYS A 68 0.37 12.75 37.78
#